data_AF-D8PEB0-F1
#
_entry.id   AF-D8PEB0-F1
#
_cell.length_a   1.000
_cell.length_b   1.000
_cell.length_c   1.000
_cell.angle_alpha   90.00
_cell.angle_beta   90.00
_cell.angle_gamma   90.00
#
_symmetry.space_group_name_H-M   'P 1'
#
loop_
_entity.id
_entity.type
_entity.pdbx_description
1 polymer ?
#
loop_
_entity_poly.entity_id
_entity_poly.type
_entity_poly.pdbx_seq_one_letter_code
_entity_poly.pdbx_strand_id
1 'polypeptide(L)' 'METIIAACCFCKNVRDGLPKGGDGEGSWVTLQTYRAKYQLDERDLKLSHTYCPDCMKRYRHLLFSTTADGHALPL' A
#
# COMPACT_ATOMS: atom_id res chain seq x y z
N MET A 1 -9.96 20.71 -1.89
CA MET A 1 -9.77 19.84 -0.71
C MET A 1 -8.93 18.68 -1.18
N GLU A 2 -7.67 18.59 -0.78
CA GLU A 2 -6.75 17.54 -1.27
C GLU A 2 -7.03 16.22 -0.54
N THR A 3 -7.16 15.13 -1.29
CA THR A 3 -7.36 13.79 -0.69
C THR A 3 -6.02 13.09 -0.55
N ILE A 4 -5.59 12.84 0.69
CA ILE A 4 -4.40 12.04 0.97
C ILE A 4 -4.77 10.56 0.97
N ILE A 5 -4.14 9.78 0.08
CA ILE A 5 -4.40 8.35 -0.05
C ILE A 5 -3.12 7.53 0.14
N ALA A 6 -3.22 6.47 0.93
CA ALA A 6 -2.16 5.51 1.14
C ALA A 6 -1.83 4.73 -0.13
N ALA A 7 -0.60 4.83 -0.62
CA ALA A 7 -0.07 4.09 -1.75
C ALA A 7 1.01 3.09 -1.29
N CYS A 8 0.95 1.87 -1.82
CA CYS A 8 1.93 0.84 -1.55
C CYS A 8 3.22 1.12 -2.34
N CYS A 9 4.35 1.22 -1.64
CA CYS A 9 5.64 1.48 -2.28
C CYS A 9 6.07 0.38 -3.25
N PHE A 10 5.63 -0.87 -3.03
CA PHE A 10 5.97 -2.02 -3.88
C PHE A 10 5.05 -2.18 -5.09
N CYS A 11 3.75 -2.43 -4.87
CA CYS A 11 2.83 -2.75 -5.96
C CYS A 11 2.10 -1.53 -6.55
N LYS A 12 2.30 -0.33 -5.98
CA LYS A 12 1.67 0.94 -6.40
C LYS A 12 0.14 0.99 -6.29
N ASN A 13 -0.49 -0.06 -5.75
CA ASN A 13 -1.90 -0.02 -5.39
C ASN A 13 -2.15 0.98 -4.26
N VAL A 14 -3.35 1.53 -4.22
CA VAL A 14 -3.82 2.50 -3.24
C VAL A 14 -4.94 1.92 -2.38
N ARG A 15 -5.03 2.37 -1.12
CA ARG A 15 -6.06 1.91 -0.17
C ARG A 15 -7.44 2.43 -0.58
N ASP A 16 -8.31 1.51 -0.99
CA ASP A 16 -9.73 1.75 -1.28
C ASP A 16 -10.52 1.72 0.03
N GLY A 17 -10.82 2.92 0.53
CA GLY A 17 -11.57 3.15 1.76
C GLY A 17 -11.46 4.61 2.15
N LEU A 18 -12.59 5.25 2.47
CA LEU A 18 -12.57 6.62 2.99
C LEU A 18 -11.77 6.66 4.30
N PRO A 19 -11.13 7.80 4.65
CA PRO A 19 -10.38 7.98 5.89
C PRO A 19 -11.22 7.92 7.18
N LYS A 20 -12.46 7.39 7.12
CA LYS A 20 -13.31 7.18 8.30
C LYS A 20 -12.82 5.96 9.09
N GLY A 21 -11.75 6.17 9.86
CA GLY A 21 -11.48 5.54 11.16
C GLY A 21 -11.77 4.04 11.27
N GLY A 22 -11.37 3.25 10.28
CA GLY A 22 -11.51 1.80 10.29
C GLY A 22 -10.13 1.15 10.21
N ASP A 23 -9.77 0.44 11.27
CA ASP A 23 -8.53 -0.34 11.39
C ASP A 23 -8.53 -1.59 10.48
N GLY A 24 -9.53 -1.72 9.62
CA GLY A 24 -9.72 -2.87 8.75
C GLY A 24 -8.88 -2.78 7.48
N GLU A 25 -8.35 -3.95 7.08
CA GLU A 25 -7.79 -4.31 5.77
C GLU A 25 -8.67 -3.81 4.60
N GLY A 26 -8.67 -2.50 4.36
CA GLY A 26 -9.31 -1.89 3.19
C GLY A 26 -8.71 -2.51 1.93
N SER A 27 -9.56 -2.76 0.94
CA SER A 27 -9.12 -3.30 -0.35
C SER A 27 -8.03 -2.41 -0.96
N TRP A 28 -7.04 -3.01 -1.64
CA TRP A 28 -5.98 -2.26 -2.31
C TRP A 28 -6.17 -2.38 -3.82
N VAL A 29 -6.45 -1.27 -4.48
CA VAL A 29 -6.80 -1.23 -5.92
C VAL A 29 -5.77 -0.41 -6.69
N THR A 30 -5.76 -0.51 -8.01
CA THR A 30 -4.89 0.37 -8.82
C THR A 30 -5.33 1.84 -8.69
N LEU A 31 -4.39 2.78 -8.83
CA LEU A 31 -4.72 4.20 -8.83
C LEU A 31 -5.77 4.56 -9.90
N GLN A 32 -5.72 3.91 -11.07
CA GLN A 32 -6.69 4.12 -12.14
C GLN A 32 -8.10 3.68 -11.72
N THR A 33 -8.22 2.48 -11.12
CA THR A 33 -9.49 1.98 -10.60
C THR A 33 -10.06 2.91 -9.52
N TYR A 34 -9.21 3.40 -8.62
CA TYR A 34 -9.61 4.35 -7.58
C TYR A 34 -10.13 5.65 -8.20
N ARG A 35 -9.39 6.24 -9.14
CA ARG A 35 -9.79 7.48 -9.84
C ARG A 35 -11.11 7.33 -10.58
N ALA A 36 -11.29 6.22 -11.29
CA ALA A 36 -12.54 5.93 -12.00
C ALA A 36 -13.72 5.79 -11.03
N LYS A 37 -13.54 5.08 -9.91
CA LYS A 37 -14.57 4.86 -8.89
C LYS A 37 -15.03 6.15 -8.23
N TYR A 38 -14.09 7.05 -7.92
CA TYR A 38 -14.37 8.30 -7.19
C TYR A 38 -14.45 9.55 -8.10
N GLN A 39 -14.30 9.38 -9.42
CA GLN A 39 -14.34 10.47 -10.41
C GLN A 39 -13.33 11.59 -10.10
N LEU A 40 -12.10 11.20 -9.72
CA LEU A 40 -11.04 12.14 -9.29
C LEU A 40 -10.02 12.43 -10.39
N ASP A 41 -9.63 13.70 -10.52
CA ASP A 41 -8.49 14.10 -11.33
C ASP A 41 -7.17 13.80 -10.59
N GLU A 42 -6.06 13.82 -11.31
CA GLU A 42 -4.72 13.57 -10.78
C GLU A 42 -4.32 14.66 -9.77
N ARG A 43 -4.79 15.88 -10.05
CA ARG A 43 -4.52 17.08 -9.26
C ARG A 43 -5.21 17.06 -7.90
N ASP A 44 -6.24 16.23 -7.73
CA ASP A 44 -7.03 16.13 -6.50
C ASP A 44 -6.44 15.13 -5.49
N LEU A 45 -5.36 14.43 -5.87
CA LEU A 45 -4.81 13.29 -5.14
C LEU A 45 -3.39 13.56 -4.66
N LYS A 46 -3.17 13.32 -3.37
CA LYS A 46 -1.83 13.27 -2.77
C LYS A 46 -1.56 11.87 -2.25
N LEU A 47 -0.54 11.22 -2.79
CA LEU A 47 -0.18 9.87 -2.36
C LEU A 47 0.71 9.93 -1.12
N SER A 48 0.38 9.16 -0.08
CA SER A 48 1.28 8.87 1.04
C SER A 48 1.97 7.53 0.82
N HIS A 49 3.19 7.40 1.35
CA HIS A 49 4.00 6.19 1.19
C HIS A 49 3.79 5.21 2.33
N THR A 50 3.35 3.99 2.03
CA THR A 50 3.19 2.89 2.99
C THR A 50 3.29 1.54 2.27
N TYR A 51 2.89 0.45 2.92
CA TYR A 51 2.84 -0.90 2.34
C TYR A 51 1.45 -1.51 2.48
N CYS A 52 0.98 -2.17 1.43
CA CYS A 52 -0.23 -2.99 1.55
C CYS A 52 0.05 -4.26 2.37
N PRO A 53 -0.97 -4.86 3.00
CA PRO A 53 -0.82 -6.08 3.79
C PRO A 53 -0.14 -7.22 3.04
N ASP A 54 -0.42 -7.39 1.74
CA ASP A 54 0.18 -8.46 0.93
C ASP A 54 1.68 -8.24 0.71
N CYS A 55 2.09 -7.02 0.35
CA CYS A 55 3.50 -6.69 0.21
C CYS A 55 4.23 -6.74 1.55
N MET A 56 3.57 -6.34 2.64
CA MET A 56 4.15 -6.42 3.98
C MET A 56 4.36 -7.87 4.43
N LYS A 57 3.38 -8.76 4.17
CA LYS A 57 3.50 -10.21 4.43
C LYS A 57 4.63 -10.82 3.62
N ARG A 58 4.73 -10.53 2.32
CA ARG A 58 5.83 -11.02 1.45
C ARG A 58 7.19 -10.54 1.94
N TYR A 59 7.31 -9.26 2.27
CA TYR A 59 8.55 -8.70 2.81
C TYR A 59 8.93 -9.36 4.15
N ARG A 60 7.96 -9.59 5.03
CA ARG A 60 8.15 -10.34 6.26
C ARG A 60 8.66 -11.76 5.97
N HIS A 61 8.03 -12.49 5.05
CA HIS A 61 8.53 -13.82 4.69
C HIS A 61 9.98 -13.77 4.18
N LEU A 62 10.35 -12.80 3.34
CA LEU A 62 11.73 -12.64 2.89
C LEU A 62 12.73 -12.36 4.03
N LEU A 63 12.31 -11.61 5.06
CA LEU A 63 13.15 -11.30 6.22
C LEU A 63 13.26 -12.44 7.25
N PHE A 64 12.21 -13.26 7.39
CA PHE A 64 12.15 -14.33 8.40
C PHE A 64 12.31 -15.74 7.82
N SER A 65 12.52 -15.87 6.50
CA SER A 65 13.05 -17.09 5.90
C SER A 65 14.54 -17.22 6.25
N THR A 66 14.83 -17.59 7.49
CA THR A 66 16.15 -18.06 7.91
C THR A 66 16.55 -19.25 7.05
N THR A 67 17.46 -19.03 6.11
CA THR A 67 18.41 -20.07 5.72
C THR A 67 19.19 -20.48 6.97
N ALA A 68 19.52 -21.77 7.07
CA ALA A 68 20.33 -22.33 8.15
C ALA A 68 21.71 -21.65 8.31
N ASP A 69 22.10 -20.82 7.34
CA ASP A 69 23.28 -19.97 7.38
C ASP A 69 22.86 -18.52 7.66
N GLY A 70 23.03 -18.09 8.92
CA GLY A 70 22.60 -16.80 9.44
C GLY A 70 23.33 -15.60 8.84
N HIS A 71 22.98 -15.21 7.62
CA HIS A 71 23.33 -13.91 7.06
C HIS A 71 22.04 -13.15 6.73
N ALA A 72 21.74 -12.13 7.54
CA ALA A 72 20.76 -11.11 7.18
C ALA A 72 21.28 -10.36 5.93
N LEU A 73 20.42 -10.17 4.92
CA LEU A 73 20.76 -9.29 3.80
C LEU A 73 20.94 -7.87 4.33
N PRO A 74 22.03 -7.17 3.97
CA PRO A 74 22.15 -5.75 4.24
C PRO A 74 21.09 -5.01 3.40
N LEU A 75 20.39 -4.08 4.05
CA LEU A 75 19.58 -3.06 3.40
C LEU A 75 20.45 -2.18 2.49
#